data_AF-A0A0Q5V819-F1
#
_entry.id   AF-A0A0Q5V819-F1
#
_cell.length_a   1.000
_cell.length_b   1.000
_cell.length_c   1.000
_cell.angle_alpha   90.00
_cell.angle_beta   90.00
_cell.angle_gamma   90.00
#
_symmetry.space_group_name_H-M   'P 1'
#
loop_
_entity.id
_entity.type
_entity.pdbx_description
1 polymer ?
#
loop_
_entity_poly.entity_id
_entity_poly.type
_entity_poly.pdbx_seq_one_letter_code
_entity_poly.pdbx_strand_id
1 'polypeptide(L)'
;MSEQGDVQEELGTNGVFAAMTWSFGSARRRSMQDFDFETGYDQAWFGMTRYKLMVDRLDRCFSTGRHSLGEHATVGSDLDVLQAGLMSGELQSMPSIQAGLVRRDDLNGSPGWRAGQWRFLLAAAQQGEVQKIVWNQKSPTKRQVARQPGPGQLMLPLAGVSDLLRSQVVRTPTLVLAHALSSETGEGELVIGHPRLDDDSGESWWWTTDLVALTPGSAGARGADSGAAGPGPDPVVQVEDAPVTLRRKKQSDGGDGASAHGGPQA
;
A
#
# COMPACT_ATOMS: atom_id res chain seq x y z
N MET A 1 3.13 -22.62 18.90
CA MET A 1 2.86 -21.34 18.19
C MET A 1 3.68 -21.36 16.93
N SER A 2 3.12 -20.91 15.80
CA SER A 2 3.81 -20.88 14.51
C SER A 2 4.48 -19.52 14.33
N GLU A 3 5.58 -19.48 13.57
CA GLU A 3 6.25 -18.23 13.21
C GLU A 3 5.26 -17.20 12.60
N GLN A 4 4.35 -17.67 11.73
CA GLN A 4 3.30 -16.81 11.16
C GLN A 4 2.41 -16.18 12.24
N GLY A 5 2.02 -16.95 13.26
CA GLY A 5 1.20 -16.45 14.37
C GLY A 5 1.95 -15.42 15.20
N ASP A 6 3.22 -15.69 15.54
CA ASP A 6 4.07 -14.77 16.30
C ASP A 6 4.27 -13.45 15.55
N VAL A 7 4.50 -13.52 14.23
CA VAL A 7 4.60 -12.32 13.37
C VAL A 7 3.28 -11.57 13.32
N GLN A 8 2.15 -12.26 13.17
CA GLN A 8 0.84 -11.62 13.12
C GLN A 8 0.48 -10.93 14.42
N GLU A 9 0.78 -11.54 15.56
CA GLU A 9 0.58 -10.95 16.88
C GLU A 9 1.50 -9.74 17.10
N GLU A 10 2.82 -9.93 16.91
CA GLU A 10 3.82 -8.89 17.19
C GLU A 10 3.69 -7.69 16.24
N LEU A 11 3.63 -7.91 14.92
CA LEU A 11 3.55 -6.82 13.94
C LEU A 11 2.14 -6.22 13.86
N GLY A 12 1.10 -7.03 14.10
CA GLY A 12 -0.28 -6.55 14.15
C GLY A 12 -0.52 -5.62 15.33
N THR A 13 -0.18 -6.06 16.55
CA THR A 13 -0.40 -5.30 17.80
C THR A 13 0.36 -3.97 17.81
N ASN A 14 1.55 -3.96 17.23
CA ASN A 14 2.40 -2.78 17.13
C ASN A 14 2.01 -1.82 15.98
N GLY A 15 0.91 -2.10 15.26
CA GLY A 15 0.43 -1.28 14.15
C GLY A 15 1.29 -1.33 12.88
N VAL A 16 2.29 -2.22 12.82
CA VAL A 16 3.23 -2.32 11.70
C VAL A 16 2.50 -2.73 10.41
N PHE A 17 1.52 -3.63 10.49
CA PHE A 17 0.68 -3.98 9.35
C PHE A 17 -0.16 -2.81 8.85
N ALA A 18 -0.72 -2.00 9.75
CA ALA A 18 -1.45 -0.81 9.36
C ALA A 18 -0.54 0.19 8.62
N ALA A 19 0.69 0.39 9.10
CA ALA A 19 1.69 1.22 8.43
C ALA A 19 2.05 0.69 7.03
N MET A 20 2.23 -0.63 6.88
CA MET A 20 2.50 -1.26 5.58
C MET A 20 1.33 -1.07 4.61
N THR A 21 0.10 -1.31 5.04
CA THR A 21 -1.11 -1.13 4.22
C THR A 21 -1.29 0.33 3.82
N TRP A 22 -1.17 1.27 4.76
CA TRP A 22 -1.27 2.70 4.46
C TRP A 22 -0.19 3.14 3.46
N SER A 23 1.05 2.67 3.65
CA SER A 23 2.17 2.98 2.76
C SER A 23 1.90 2.52 1.34
N PHE A 24 1.36 1.31 1.19
CA PHE A 24 0.98 0.75 -0.11
C PHE A 24 -0.16 1.54 -0.74
N GLY A 25 -1.22 1.85 0.01
CA GLY A 25 -2.35 2.64 -0.47
C GLY A 25 -1.96 4.05 -0.92
N SER A 26 -1.09 4.71 -0.15
CA SER A 26 -0.53 6.03 -0.49
C SER A 26 0.33 5.97 -1.75
N ALA A 27 1.30 5.04 -1.80
CA ALA A 27 2.16 4.87 -2.96
C ALA A 27 1.37 4.50 -4.22
N ARG A 28 0.33 3.66 -4.09
CA ARG A 28 -0.61 3.31 -5.16
C ARG A 28 -1.33 4.53 -5.71
N ARG A 29 -2.01 5.31 -4.86
CA ARG A 29 -2.74 6.51 -5.31
C ARG A 29 -1.82 7.48 -6.04
N ARG A 30 -0.61 7.71 -5.52
CA ARG A 30 0.36 8.61 -6.14
C ARG A 30 0.88 8.09 -7.48
N SER A 31 1.22 6.82 -7.54
CA SER A 31 1.70 6.22 -8.80
C SER A 31 0.61 6.24 -9.87
N MET A 32 -0.65 5.96 -9.51
CA MET A 32 -1.77 6.01 -10.46
C MET A 32 -2.12 7.43 -10.92
N GLN A 33 -1.99 8.43 -10.05
CA GLN A 33 -2.24 9.83 -10.42
C GLN A 33 -1.17 10.36 -11.38
N ASP A 34 0.09 10.01 -11.15
CA ASP A 34 1.21 10.53 -11.92
C ASP A 34 1.49 9.70 -13.19
N PHE A 35 0.89 8.51 -13.34
CA PHE A 35 1.14 7.63 -14.48
C PHE A 35 0.28 8.01 -15.68
N ASP A 36 0.95 8.27 -16.80
CA ASP A 36 0.34 8.59 -18.08
C ASP A 36 1.19 8.02 -19.21
N PHE A 37 0.62 7.05 -19.94
CA PHE A 37 1.30 6.37 -21.04
C PHE A 37 1.47 7.30 -22.25
N GLU A 38 0.55 8.25 -22.44
CA GLU A 38 0.53 9.15 -23.59
C GLU A 38 1.64 10.21 -23.53
N THR A 39 2.16 10.49 -22.33
CA THR A 39 3.31 11.39 -22.13
C THR A 39 4.66 10.68 -22.08
N GLY A 40 4.68 9.36 -22.37
CA GLY A 40 5.91 8.58 -22.52
C GLY A 40 6.37 7.84 -21.26
N TYR A 41 5.54 7.75 -20.22
CA TYR A 41 5.85 6.88 -19.08
C TYR A 41 5.58 5.42 -19.41
N ASP A 42 6.56 4.56 -19.10
CA ASP A 42 6.48 3.13 -19.34
C ASP A 42 6.28 2.32 -18.05
N GLN A 43 6.16 1.00 -18.20
CA GLN A 43 6.00 0.08 -17.07
C GLN A 43 7.19 0.09 -16.11
N ALA A 44 8.40 0.34 -16.61
CA ALA A 44 9.60 0.39 -15.79
C ALA A 44 9.58 1.63 -14.87
N TRP A 45 9.18 2.78 -15.42
CA TRP A 45 8.94 4.01 -14.66
C TRP A 45 7.89 3.77 -13.58
N PHE A 46 6.73 3.20 -13.95
CA PHE A 46 5.65 2.93 -13.01
C PHE A 46 6.10 2.04 -11.85
N GLY A 47 6.76 0.92 -12.16
CA GLY A 47 7.28 -0.02 -11.17
C GLY A 47 8.30 0.61 -10.22
N MET A 48 9.25 1.38 -10.76
CA MET A 48 10.32 2.03 -10.00
C MET A 48 9.79 3.18 -9.13
N THR A 49 8.92 4.03 -9.68
CA THR A 49 8.30 5.15 -8.97
C THR A 49 7.50 4.64 -7.79
N ARG A 50 6.65 3.63 -8.00
CA ARG A 50 5.90 2.98 -6.92
C ARG A 50 6.81 2.38 -5.85
N TYR A 51 7.89 1.70 -6.25
CA TYR A 51 8.85 1.12 -5.30
C TYR A 51 9.48 2.20 -4.42
N LYS A 52 9.94 3.31 -5.01
CA LYS A 52 10.51 4.44 -4.28
C LYS A 52 9.50 5.13 -3.36
N LEU A 53 8.26 5.31 -3.83
CA LEU A 53 7.18 5.85 -3.01
C LEU A 53 6.90 4.95 -1.83
N MET A 54 6.81 3.63 -2.03
CA MET A 54 6.59 2.66 -0.95
C MET A 54 7.69 2.75 0.11
N VAL A 55 8.96 2.87 -0.30
CA VAL A 55 10.08 3.08 0.62
C VAL A 55 9.92 4.39 1.41
N ASP A 56 9.62 5.50 0.74
CA ASP A 56 9.41 6.80 1.42
C ASP A 56 8.27 6.75 2.44
N ARG A 57 7.15 6.09 2.09
CA ARG A 57 5.98 6.00 2.98
C ARG A 57 6.23 5.11 4.19
N LEU A 58 6.93 3.99 4.01
CA LEU A 58 7.36 3.15 5.13
C LEU A 58 8.33 3.92 6.03
N ASP A 59 9.31 4.60 5.45
CA ASP A 59 10.25 5.43 6.22
C ASP A 59 9.52 6.52 7.01
N ARG A 60 8.48 7.10 6.42
CA ARG A 60 7.63 8.12 7.05
C ARG A 60 6.84 7.56 8.23
N CYS A 61 6.11 6.46 8.04
CA CYS A 61 5.34 5.82 9.11
C CYS A 61 6.22 5.36 10.28
N PHE A 62 7.44 4.91 9.99
CA PHE A 62 8.36 4.41 11.02
C PHE A 62 9.30 5.47 11.59
N SER A 63 9.20 6.72 11.13
CA SER A 63 10.12 7.80 11.51
C SER A 63 11.60 7.41 11.30
N THR A 64 11.90 6.87 10.12
CA THR A 64 13.25 6.43 9.73
C THR A 64 13.72 7.14 8.46
N GLY A 65 14.99 6.92 8.08
CA GLY A 65 15.57 7.55 6.90
C GLY A 65 15.53 9.06 6.98
N ARG A 66 15.01 9.72 5.94
CA ARG A 66 14.83 11.19 5.90
C ARG A 66 13.76 11.72 6.87
N HIS A 67 12.94 10.84 7.44
CA HIS A 67 11.85 11.18 8.35
C HIS A 67 12.23 10.85 9.80
N SER A 68 13.51 10.62 10.09
CA SER A 68 13.99 10.46 11.46
C SER A 68 13.81 11.75 12.25
N LEU A 69 13.07 11.66 13.35
CA LEU A 69 12.89 12.77 14.28
C LEU A 69 14.22 12.96 15.04
N GLY A 70 14.83 14.14 14.92
CA GLY A 70 16.01 14.49 15.71
C GLY A 70 15.63 14.79 17.18
N GLU A 71 16.56 14.61 18.11
CA GLU A 71 16.36 14.95 19.55
C GLU A 71 15.99 16.42 19.80
N HIS A 72 16.14 17.29 18.79
CA HIS A 72 15.93 18.74 18.89
C HIS A 72 14.86 19.26 17.93
N ALA A 73 13.99 18.40 17.43
CA ALA A 73 12.95 18.85 16.56
C ALA A 73 11.95 19.79 17.26
N THR A 74 11.72 20.96 16.67
CA THR A 74 10.74 21.92 17.15
C THR A 74 9.32 21.42 16.87
N VAL A 75 8.43 21.59 17.85
CA VAL A 75 7.00 21.26 17.69
C VAL A 75 6.44 22.00 16.46
N GLY A 76 6.12 21.25 15.40
CA GLY A 76 5.57 21.78 14.15
C GLY A 76 6.45 21.58 12.91
N SER A 77 7.79 21.70 13.02
CA SER A 77 8.70 21.51 11.87
C SER A 77 8.69 20.07 11.35
N ASP A 78 8.46 19.10 12.25
CA ASP A 78 8.32 17.70 11.86
C ASP A 78 7.04 17.42 11.09
N LEU A 79 5.96 18.18 11.37
CA LEU A 79 4.69 18.01 10.68
C LEU A 79 4.79 18.47 9.22
N ASP A 80 5.50 19.56 8.95
CA ASP A 80 5.75 20.02 7.58
C ASP A 80 6.57 18.99 6.78
N VAL A 81 7.60 18.41 7.40
CA VAL A 81 8.40 17.33 6.79
C VAL A 81 7.52 16.08 6.52
N LEU A 82 6.68 15.71 7.48
CA LEU A 82 5.74 14.59 7.39
C LEU A 82 4.56 14.87 6.43
N GLN A 83 4.24 16.13 6.13
CA GLN A 83 3.22 16.48 5.14
C GLN A 83 3.81 16.60 3.73
N ALA A 84 5.07 17.00 3.60
CA ALA A 84 5.70 17.24 2.31
C ALA A 84 5.69 16.00 1.40
N GLY A 85 5.09 16.16 0.22
CA GLY A 85 4.97 15.11 -0.80
C GLY A 85 3.81 14.13 -0.58
N LEU A 86 2.96 14.36 0.42
CA LEU A 86 1.68 13.67 0.59
C LEU A 86 0.55 14.40 -0.14
N MET A 87 -0.46 13.65 -0.59
CA MET A 87 -1.73 14.20 -1.04
C MET A 87 -2.57 14.69 0.15
N SER A 88 -3.57 15.53 -0.14
CA SER A 88 -4.56 15.97 0.84
C SER A 88 -5.21 14.78 1.55
N GLY A 89 -5.28 14.82 2.89
CA GLY A 89 -5.91 13.77 3.70
C GLY A 89 -5.01 12.58 4.06
N GLU A 90 -3.84 12.43 3.43
CA GLU A 90 -2.98 11.28 3.70
C GLU A 90 -2.34 11.34 5.09
N LEU A 91 -1.87 12.51 5.51
CA LEU A 91 -1.24 12.66 6.82
C LEU A 91 -2.22 12.31 7.96
N GLN A 92 -3.49 12.68 7.81
CA GLN A 92 -4.54 12.43 8.78
C GLN A 92 -4.90 10.95 8.91
N SER A 93 -4.72 10.17 7.84
CA SER A 93 -4.96 8.72 7.83
C SER A 93 -3.69 7.90 8.10
N MET A 94 -2.53 8.56 8.24
CA MET A 94 -1.25 7.92 8.48
C MET A 94 -1.23 7.25 9.86
N PRO A 95 -0.94 5.95 9.96
CA PRO A 95 -0.81 5.28 11.24
C PRO A 95 0.33 5.87 12.07
N SER A 96 0.06 6.10 13.35
CA SER A 96 1.06 6.55 14.32
C SER A 96 1.77 5.34 14.92
N ILE A 97 3.05 5.17 14.61
CA ILE A 97 3.91 4.13 15.18
C ILE A 97 4.86 4.78 16.18
N GLN A 98 5.07 4.15 17.33
CA GLN A 98 6.03 4.66 18.31
C GLN A 98 7.43 4.76 17.67
N ALA A 99 8.05 5.94 17.77
CA ALA A 99 9.40 6.14 17.25
C ALA A 99 10.39 5.12 17.87
N GLY A 100 11.24 4.56 17.02
CA GLY A 100 12.22 3.53 17.42
C GLY A 100 11.65 2.11 17.57
N LEU A 101 10.33 1.91 17.53
CA LEU A 101 9.72 0.58 17.49
C LEU A 101 10.15 -0.20 16.25
N VAL A 102 10.19 0.50 15.12
CA VAL A 102 10.71 0.01 13.85
C VAL A 102 11.93 0.85 13.49
N ARG A 103 13.04 0.18 13.18
CA ARG A 103 14.27 0.83 12.72
C ARG A 103 14.59 0.43 11.30
N ARG A 104 15.30 1.31 10.58
CA ARG A 104 15.87 0.96 9.28
C ARG A 104 16.94 -0.12 9.46
N ASP A 105 16.90 -1.18 8.66
CA ASP A 105 17.80 -2.33 8.74
C ASP A 105 17.99 -2.93 7.34
N ASP A 106 18.60 -2.13 6.45
CA ASP A 106 18.88 -2.50 5.07
C ASP A 106 19.83 -3.70 5.00
N LEU A 107 19.57 -4.59 4.05
CA LEU A 107 20.41 -5.77 3.83
C LEU A 107 21.02 -5.69 2.43
N ASN A 108 22.35 -5.57 2.35
CA ASN A 108 23.10 -5.54 1.09
C ASN A 108 22.51 -4.53 0.08
N GLY A 109 22.18 -3.33 0.55
CA GLY A 109 21.57 -2.26 -0.26
C GLY A 109 20.10 -2.49 -0.64
N SER A 110 19.47 -3.58 -0.19
CA SER A 110 18.02 -3.75 -0.30
C SER A 110 17.32 -3.06 0.87
N PRO A 111 16.36 -2.15 0.60
CA PRO A 111 15.52 -1.52 1.61
C PRO A 111 14.89 -2.52 2.57
N GLY A 112 15.15 -2.33 3.86
CA GLY A 112 14.69 -3.18 4.93
C GLY A 112 14.42 -2.42 6.22
N TRP A 113 13.54 -2.98 7.02
CA TRP A 113 13.21 -2.48 8.35
C TRP A 113 13.17 -3.63 9.33
N ARG A 114 13.33 -3.31 10.61
CA ARG A 114 13.30 -4.26 11.70
C ARG A 114 12.35 -3.81 12.79
N ALA A 115 11.42 -4.69 13.15
CA ALA A 115 10.53 -4.57 14.29
C ALA A 115 10.83 -5.76 15.22
N GLY A 116 11.35 -5.47 16.41
CA GLY A 116 11.82 -6.51 17.33
C GLY A 116 12.84 -7.45 16.69
N GLN A 117 12.49 -8.73 16.60
CA GLN A 117 13.34 -9.78 16.01
C GLN A 117 13.19 -9.91 14.49
N TRP A 118 12.11 -9.39 13.91
CA TRP A 118 11.77 -9.57 12.50
C TRP A 118 12.37 -8.47 11.65
N ARG A 119 13.22 -8.86 10.68
CA ARG A 119 13.58 -7.99 9.57
C ARG A 119 12.62 -8.25 8.42
N PHE A 120 12.19 -7.23 7.69
CA PHE A 120 11.45 -7.41 6.45
C PHE A 120 12.03 -6.55 5.33
N LEU A 121 12.14 -7.13 4.13
CA LEU A 121 12.62 -6.44 2.93
C LEU A 121 11.49 -6.18 1.95
N LEU A 122 11.58 -5.09 1.19
CA LEU A 122 10.60 -4.76 0.16
C LEU A 122 10.90 -5.46 -1.18
N ALA A 123 9.89 -6.12 -1.75
CA ALA A 123 9.96 -6.71 -3.08
C ALA A 123 8.77 -6.34 -3.97
N ALA A 124 9.08 -5.82 -5.17
CA ALA A 124 8.08 -5.70 -6.22
C ALA A 124 7.92 -7.03 -6.98
N ALA A 125 6.68 -7.37 -7.31
CA ALA A 125 6.29 -8.45 -8.21
C ALA A 125 5.39 -7.91 -9.33
N GLN A 126 5.17 -8.74 -10.36
CA GLN A 126 4.12 -8.49 -11.35
C GLN A 126 2.75 -8.79 -10.71
N GLN A 127 1.70 -8.18 -11.25
CA GLN A 127 0.33 -8.45 -10.82
C GLN A 127 -0.02 -9.92 -11.04
N GLY A 128 -0.69 -10.54 -10.08
CA GLY A 128 -1.05 -11.95 -10.07
C GLY A 128 0.11 -12.90 -9.72
N GLU A 129 1.32 -12.38 -9.55
CA GLU A 129 2.53 -13.19 -9.34
C GLU A 129 3.11 -13.09 -7.92
N VAL A 130 2.50 -12.32 -7.01
CA VAL A 130 3.03 -12.17 -5.65
C VAL A 130 3.15 -13.52 -4.91
N GLN A 131 2.24 -14.46 -5.19
CA GLN A 131 2.28 -15.80 -4.61
C GLN A 131 3.24 -16.76 -5.33
N LYS A 132 3.74 -16.39 -6.52
CA LYS A 132 4.57 -17.22 -7.40
C LYS A 132 5.89 -16.54 -7.73
N ILE A 133 6.43 -15.75 -6.80
CA ILE A 133 7.67 -15.00 -7.04
C ILE A 133 8.81 -15.99 -7.24
N VAL A 134 9.34 -16.04 -8.45
CA VAL A 134 10.53 -16.84 -8.76
C VAL A 134 11.77 -16.21 -8.13
N TRP A 135 12.11 -16.62 -6.91
CA TRP A 135 13.16 -15.97 -6.12
C TRP A 135 14.52 -16.06 -6.81
N ASN A 136 14.79 -17.14 -7.54
CA ASN A 136 16.02 -17.32 -8.32
C ASN A 136 16.27 -16.22 -9.36
N GLN A 137 15.22 -15.53 -9.80
CA GLN A 137 15.33 -14.40 -10.75
C GLN A 137 15.41 -13.04 -10.05
N LYS A 138 15.23 -12.97 -8.72
CA LYS A 138 15.38 -11.75 -7.93
C LYS A 138 16.85 -11.49 -7.58
N SER A 139 17.09 -10.34 -6.92
CA SER A 139 18.43 -9.90 -6.52
C SER A 139 19.16 -10.96 -5.66
N PRO A 140 20.50 -10.97 -5.64
CA PRO A 140 21.28 -11.89 -4.81
C PRO A 140 20.84 -11.88 -3.34
N THR A 141 20.51 -10.71 -2.79
CA THR A 141 19.99 -10.53 -1.44
C THR A 141 18.68 -11.29 -1.23
N LYS A 142 17.69 -11.11 -2.11
CA LYS A 142 16.37 -11.75 -1.98
C LYS A 142 16.47 -13.26 -2.16
N ARG A 143 17.33 -13.73 -3.06
CA ARG A 143 17.67 -15.16 -3.18
C ARG A 143 18.25 -15.74 -1.90
N GLN A 144 19.11 -14.99 -1.22
CA GLN A 144 19.71 -15.43 0.03
C GLN A 144 18.67 -15.47 1.16
N VAL A 145 17.76 -14.50 1.23
CA VAL A 145 16.64 -14.50 2.18
C VAL A 145 15.72 -15.70 1.91
N ALA A 146 15.42 -16.03 0.66
CA ALA A 146 14.64 -17.22 0.31
C ALA A 146 15.34 -18.55 0.67
N ARG A 147 16.67 -18.55 0.83
CA ARG A 147 17.46 -19.73 1.27
C ARG A 147 17.47 -19.94 2.78
N GLN A 148 16.84 -19.07 3.56
CA GLN A 148 16.69 -19.30 4.99
C GLN A 148 15.93 -20.62 5.22
N PRO A 149 16.24 -21.35 6.31
CA PRO A 149 15.49 -22.55 6.67
C PRO A 149 14.02 -22.23 6.84
N GLY A 150 13.19 -23.28 6.77
CA GLY A 150 11.79 -23.15 7.11
C GLY A 150 11.57 -22.79 8.58
N PRO A 151 10.38 -22.27 8.92
CA PRO A 151 9.97 -21.97 10.29
C PRO A 151 10.25 -23.13 11.24
N GLY A 152 10.94 -22.87 12.35
CA GLY A 152 11.26 -23.87 13.37
C GLY A 152 12.41 -24.83 13.02
N GLN A 153 13.07 -24.69 11.86
CA GLN A 153 14.28 -25.45 11.55
C GLN A 153 15.52 -24.73 12.09
N LEU A 154 16.33 -25.45 12.87
CA LEU A 154 17.59 -24.92 13.39
C LEU A 154 18.63 -24.78 12.27
N MET A 155 19.28 -23.63 12.17
CA MET A 155 20.47 -23.47 11.32
C MET A 155 21.67 -24.13 11.98
N LEU A 156 22.16 -25.22 11.39
CA LEU A 156 23.50 -25.73 11.72
C LEU A 156 24.55 -24.71 11.23
N PRO A 157 25.51 -24.30 12.08
CA PRO A 157 26.57 -23.39 11.68
C PRO A 157 27.50 -24.08 10.69
N LEU A 158 27.34 -23.80 9.39
CA LEU A 158 28.22 -24.32 8.35
C LEU A 158 29.49 -23.46 8.30
N ALA A 159 30.57 -23.93 8.91
CA ALA A 159 31.87 -23.28 8.86
C ALA A 159 32.42 -23.25 7.42
N GLY A 160 32.83 -22.08 6.92
CA GLY A 160 33.83 -22.00 5.85
C GLY A 160 33.46 -21.42 4.49
N VAL A 161 32.41 -20.60 4.30
CA VAL A 161 32.21 -19.89 3.02
C VAL A 161 31.62 -18.48 3.21
N SER A 162 32.42 -17.45 2.91
CA SER A 162 32.12 -16.00 2.95
C SER A 162 31.19 -15.55 4.08
N ASP A 163 31.79 -15.43 5.26
CA ASP A 163 31.12 -15.30 6.56
C ASP A 163 30.26 -14.04 6.76
N LEU A 164 30.56 -12.91 6.12
CA LEU A 164 29.89 -11.65 6.48
C LEU A 164 28.44 -11.56 5.98
N LEU A 165 28.17 -11.85 4.70
CA LEU A 165 26.82 -11.77 4.14
C LEU A 165 25.90 -12.88 4.66
N ARG A 166 26.42 -14.10 4.80
CA ARG A 166 25.67 -15.21 5.40
C ARG A 166 25.35 -14.92 6.85
N SER A 167 26.29 -14.36 7.62
CA SER A 167 26.06 -14.10 9.04
C SER A 167 24.87 -13.17 9.33
N GLN A 168 24.58 -12.16 8.49
CA GLN A 168 23.51 -11.21 8.78
C GLN A 168 22.11 -11.72 8.48
N VAL A 169 21.94 -12.57 7.46
CA VAL A 169 20.67 -13.27 7.18
C VAL A 169 20.49 -14.41 8.19
N VAL A 170 21.56 -15.14 8.51
CA VAL A 170 21.53 -16.26 9.47
C VAL A 170 21.21 -15.79 10.89
N ARG A 171 21.52 -14.55 11.27
CA ARG A 171 21.31 -14.03 12.63
C ARG A 171 19.95 -13.38 12.87
N THR A 172 19.16 -13.09 11.85
CA THR A 172 17.90 -12.35 12.01
C THR A 172 16.87 -12.89 11.04
N PRO A 173 15.76 -13.48 11.53
CA PRO A 173 14.66 -13.92 10.70
C PRO A 173 14.23 -12.80 9.76
N THR A 174 14.40 -13.03 8.45
CA THR A 174 14.15 -12.02 7.43
C THR A 174 12.97 -12.43 6.57
N LEU A 175 11.88 -11.67 6.68
CA LEU A 175 10.65 -11.76 5.90
C LEU A 175 10.76 -10.92 4.62
N VAL A 176 9.80 -11.09 3.72
CA VAL A 176 9.62 -10.23 2.55
C VAL A 176 8.22 -9.64 2.54
N LEU A 177 8.16 -8.30 2.47
CA LEU A 177 6.96 -7.54 2.12
C LEU A 177 6.91 -7.42 0.60
N ALA A 178 6.05 -8.22 -0.03
CA ALA A 178 5.88 -8.24 -1.47
C ALA A 178 4.64 -7.44 -1.91
N HIS A 179 4.78 -6.70 -3.00
CA HIS A 179 3.70 -5.90 -3.54
C HIS A 179 3.61 -5.94 -5.07
N ALA A 180 2.39 -5.92 -5.59
CA ALA A 180 2.08 -5.80 -7.02
C ALA A 180 0.94 -4.78 -7.25
N LEU A 181 0.88 -4.18 -8.44
CA LEU A 181 -0.08 -3.14 -8.80
C LEU A 181 -0.26 -3.16 -10.31
N SER A 182 -1.51 -3.27 -10.76
CA SER A 182 -1.88 -3.07 -12.16
C SER A 182 -1.80 -1.60 -12.51
N SER A 183 -1.09 -1.25 -13.58
CA SER A 183 -1.20 0.10 -14.16
C SER A 183 -2.53 0.30 -14.89
N GLU A 184 -3.18 -0.77 -15.35
CA GLU A 184 -4.42 -0.71 -16.13
C GLU A 184 -5.65 -0.62 -15.23
N THR A 185 -5.77 -1.52 -14.26
CA THR A 185 -6.95 -1.58 -13.38
C THR A 185 -6.75 -0.85 -12.06
N GLY A 186 -5.50 -0.51 -11.72
CA GLY A 186 -5.15 -0.04 -10.39
C GLY A 186 -5.30 -1.10 -9.30
N GLU A 187 -5.62 -2.36 -9.59
CA GLU A 187 -5.71 -3.41 -8.56
C GLU A 187 -4.34 -3.71 -7.95
N GLY A 188 -4.28 -3.81 -6.63
CA GLY A 188 -3.04 -3.98 -5.88
C GLY A 188 -3.03 -5.23 -5.01
N GLU A 189 -1.85 -5.82 -4.85
CA GLU A 189 -1.58 -6.95 -3.96
C GLU A 189 -0.50 -6.53 -2.96
N LEU A 190 -0.68 -6.89 -1.69
CA LEU A 190 0.29 -6.65 -0.63
C LEU A 190 0.29 -7.84 0.31
N VAL A 191 1.42 -8.55 0.37
CA VAL A 191 1.60 -9.67 1.29
C VAL A 191 2.91 -9.55 2.06
N ILE A 192 2.94 -10.11 3.26
CA ILE A 192 4.17 -10.34 4.00
C ILE A 192 4.32 -11.84 4.28
N GLY A 193 5.53 -12.36 4.14
CA GLY A 193 5.75 -13.80 4.32
C GLY A 193 7.21 -14.18 4.50
N HIS A 194 7.42 -15.44 4.89
CA HIS A 194 8.74 -16.05 4.85
C HIS A 194 8.95 -16.68 3.46
N PRO A 195 9.86 -16.14 2.63
CA PRO A 195 10.09 -16.69 1.30
C PRO A 195 10.74 -18.07 1.38
N ARG A 196 10.49 -18.88 0.35
CA ARG A 196 11.12 -20.18 0.17
C ARG A 196 11.81 -20.19 -1.18
N LEU A 197 13.09 -20.53 -1.22
CA LEU A 197 13.79 -20.69 -2.49
C LEU A 197 13.14 -21.87 -3.22
N ASP A 198 12.60 -21.62 -4.41
CA ASP A 198 11.96 -22.67 -5.21
C ASP A 198 12.94 -23.84 -5.39
N ASP A 199 12.60 -24.96 -4.77
CA ASP A 199 13.32 -26.22 -4.78
C ASP A 199 12.40 -27.30 -5.33
N ASP A 200 12.25 -27.35 -6.67
CA ASP A 200 11.41 -28.29 -7.45
C ASP A 200 9.91 -28.38 -7.06
N SER A 201 9.49 -27.76 -5.96
CA SER A 201 8.17 -27.85 -5.33
C SER A 201 7.15 -26.87 -5.91
N GLY A 202 7.62 -25.80 -6.57
CA GLY A 202 6.78 -24.73 -7.12
C GLY A 202 6.18 -23.79 -6.08
N GLU A 203 6.53 -23.94 -4.79
CA GLU A 203 6.11 -23.05 -3.71
C GLU A 203 7.17 -21.98 -3.43
N SER A 204 6.79 -20.72 -3.61
CA SER A 204 7.70 -19.58 -3.38
C SER A 204 7.69 -19.07 -1.94
N TRP A 205 6.86 -19.63 -1.05
CA TRP A 205 6.69 -19.16 0.32
C TRP A 205 6.49 -20.32 1.28
N TRP A 206 7.02 -20.22 2.49
CA TRP A 206 6.64 -21.11 3.59
C TRP A 206 5.27 -20.75 4.15
N TRP A 207 4.98 -19.45 4.21
CA TRP A 207 3.69 -18.89 4.57
C TRP A 207 3.63 -17.44 4.07
N THR A 208 2.41 -16.95 3.83
CA THR A 208 2.14 -15.55 3.53
C THR A 208 0.92 -15.07 4.31
N THR A 209 0.87 -13.76 4.55
CA THR A 209 -0.29 -13.07 5.11
C THR A 209 -0.66 -11.94 4.17
N ASP A 210 -1.91 -11.94 3.69
CA ASP A 210 -2.46 -10.88 2.84
C ASP A 210 -2.85 -9.67 3.68
N LEU A 211 -2.14 -8.55 3.49
CA LEU A 211 -2.35 -7.32 4.24
C LEU A 211 -3.50 -6.46 3.68
N VAL A 212 -3.88 -6.66 2.43
CA VAL A 212 -5.05 -6.00 1.83
C VAL A 212 -6.33 -6.60 2.42
N ALA A 213 -6.39 -7.93 2.52
CA ALA A 213 -7.52 -8.65 3.09
C ALA A 213 -7.73 -8.40 4.59
N LEU A 214 -6.65 -8.11 5.33
CA LEU A 214 -6.71 -7.83 6.76
C LEU A 214 -7.28 -6.44 7.13
N THR A 215 -7.47 -5.55 6.15
CA THR A 215 -7.97 -4.20 6.41
C THR A 215 -9.50 -4.22 6.44
N PRO A 216 -10.16 -3.96 7.59
CA PRO A 216 -11.61 -3.87 7.65
C PRO A 216 -12.08 -2.74 6.72
N GLY A 217 -12.81 -3.09 5.65
CA GLY A 217 -13.34 -2.14 4.67
C GLY A 217 -12.83 -2.30 3.23
N SER A 218 -11.87 -3.18 2.95
CA SER A 218 -11.43 -3.48 1.56
C SER A 218 -12.12 -4.71 0.94
N ALA A 219 -13.09 -5.31 1.62
CA ALA A 219 -13.93 -6.40 1.08
C ALA A 219 -14.98 -5.85 0.10
N GLY A 220 -14.51 -5.30 -1.02
CA GLY A 220 -15.31 -5.02 -2.20
C GLY A 220 -15.19 -6.19 -3.17
N ALA A 221 -16.22 -7.05 -3.18
CA ALA A 221 -16.63 -7.87 -4.31
C ALA A 221 -15.60 -8.82 -4.96
N ARG A 222 -15.42 -10.02 -4.39
CA ARG A 222 -15.34 -11.27 -5.18
C ARG A 222 -16.13 -12.36 -4.45
N GLY A 223 -17.08 -12.95 -5.17
CA GLY A 223 -18.17 -13.76 -4.62
C GLY A 223 -17.73 -15.10 -4.02
N ALA A 224 -18.38 -15.45 -2.92
CA ALA A 224 -18.63 -16.83 -2.54
C ALA A 224 -20.12 -17.06 -2.77
N ASP A 225 -20.44 -17.90 -3.75
CA ASP A 225 -21.78 -18.42 -3.94
C ASP A 225 -22.00 -19.65 -3.04
N SER A 226 -23.27 -19.81 -2.64
CA SER A 226 -23.94 -20.97 -2.03
C SER A 226 -23.79 -21.25 -0.52
N GLY A 227 -24.88 -20.94 0.21
CA GLY A 227 -25.17 -21.52 1.53
C GLY A 227 -26.24 -20.79 2.34
N ALA A 228 -27.51 -20.89 1.94
CA ALA A 228 -28.70 -20.25 2.49
C ALA A 228 -28.83 -20.10 4.03
N ALA A 229 -29.17 -18.89 4.48
CA ALA A 229 -30.13 -18.63 5.55
C ALA A 229 -30.73 -17.23 5.32
N GLY A 230 -32.00 -17.18 4.91
CA GLY A 230 -32.68 -15.91 4.66
C GLY A 230 -33.02 -15.17 5.95
N PRO A 231 -32.80 -13.85 6.04
CA PRO A 231 -33.45 -13.01 7.03
C PRO A 231 -34.68 -12.32 6.43
N GLY A 232 -35.72 -12.21 7.25
CA GLY A 232 -36.99 -11.57 6.91
C GLY A 232 -36.87 -10.06 6.64
N PRO A 233 -37.97 -9.42 6.21
CA PRO A 233 -37.97 -8.02 5.82
C PRO A 233 -37.89 -7.12 7.04
N ASP A 234 -36.82 -6.32 7.12
CA ASP A 234 -36.70 -5.17 8.01
C ASP A 234 -36.90 -3.86 7.22
N PRO A 235 -37.32 -2.78 7.91
CA PRO A 235 -38.30 -1.83 7.40
C PRO A 235 -37.72 -0.81 6.42
N VAL A 236 -38.56 -0.43 5.46
CA VAL A 236 -38.34 0.68 4.55
C VAL A 236 -38.29 1.98 5.35
N VAL A 237 -37.12 2.57 5.52
CA VAL A 237 -36.99 3.97 5.91
C VAL A 237 -37.38 4.80 4.70
N GLN A 238 -38.65 5.20 4.63
CA GLN A 238 -39.13 6.22 3.71
C GLN A 238 -38.54 7.56 4.13
N VAL A 239 -37.58 8.06 3.36
CA VAL A 239 -37.17 9.46 3.43
C VAL A 239 -38.21 10.27 2.66
N GLU A 240 -39.03 11.04 3.36
CA GLU A 240 -40.00 11.96 2.76
C GLU A 240 -39.27 13.05 1.98
N ASP A 241 -39.54 13.14 0.68
CA ASP A 241 -39.06 14.23 -0.18
C ASP A 241 -39.67 15.57 0.26
N ALA A 242 -38.81 16.53 0.58
CA ALA A 242 -39.22 17.87 0.98
C ALA A 242 -39.93 18.62 -0.18
N PRO A 243 -41.05 19.31 0.06
CA PRO A 243 -41.78 20.01 -0.98
C PRO A 243 -41.03 21.27 -1.45
N VAL A 244 -40.58 21.25 -2.71
CA VAL A 244 -39.94 22.40 -3.38
C VAL A 244 -41.01 23.28 -4.04
N THR A 245 -41.23 24.48 -3.51
CA THR A 245 -42.16 25.46 -4.09
C THR A 245 -41.46 26.26 -5.20
N LEU A 246 -41.77 25.97 -6.46
CA LEU A 246 -41.27 26.76 -7.59
C LEU A 246 -41.98 28.13 -7.66
N ARG A 247 -41.19 29.21 -7.51
CA ARG A 247 -41.66 30.59 -7.72
C ARG A 247 -42.04 30.79 -9.20
N ARG A 248 -43.34 30.97 -9.47
CA ARG A 248 -43.86 31.41 -10.77
C ARG A 248 -43.38 32.84 -11.05
N LYS A 249 -42.60 33.03 -12.12
CA LYS A 249 -42.17 34.36 -12.57
C LYS A 249 -43.36 35.06 -13.24
N LYS A 250 -43.67 36.25 -12.72
CA LYS A 250 -44.78 37.11 -13.11
C LYS A 250 -44.57 37.61 -14.55
N GLN A 251 -45.55 37.32 -15.40
CA GLN A 251 -45.70 37.91 -16.73
C GLN A 251 -46.07 39.38 -16.55
N SER A 252 -45.18 40.29 -16.92
CA SER A 252 -45.47 41.71 -17.09
C SER A 252 -45.45 42.02 -18.58
N ASP A 253 -46.65 42.26 -19.07
CA ASP A 253 -46.99 42.84 -20.36
C ASP A 253 -46.57 44.33 -20.40
N GLY A 254 -46.27 44.84 -21.60
CA GLY A 254 -46.30 46.28 -21.88
C GLY A 254 -45.00 46.94 -22.37
N GLY A 255 -44.90 47.06 -23.70
CA GLY A 255 -44.57 48.33 -24.36
C GLY A 255 -43.12 48.59 -24.76
N ASP A 256 -42.84 48.58 -26.07
CA ASP A 256 -42.60 49.85 -26.77
C ASP A 256 -42.68 49.70 -28.30
N GLY A 257 -43.34 50.67 -28.92
CA GLY A 257 -43.52 50.76 -30.37
C GLY A 257 -42.41 51.54 -31.05
N ALA A 258 -42.19 51.27 -32.33
CA ALA A 258 -41.65 52.22 -33.30
C ALA A 258 -41.91 51.72 -34.73
N SER A 259 -43.05 52.14 -35.29
CA SER A 259 -43.23 52.21 -36.74
C SER A 259 -42.68 53.56 -37.21
N ALA A 260 -41.65 53.55 -38.06
CA ALA A 260 -41.25 54.70 -38.86
C ALA A 260 -41.41 54.34 -40.34
N HIS A 261 -42.40 54.97 -40.96
CA HIS A 261 -42.78 54.87 -42.35
C HIS A 261 -42.00 55.97 -43.11
N GLY A 262 -41.17 55.58 -44.08
CA GLY A 262 -40.56 56.48 -45.05
C GLY A 262 -40.89 56.00 -46.47
N GLY A 263 -41.72 56.74 -47.19
CA GLY A 263 -41.81 56.67 -48.66
C GLY A 263 -40.63 57.41 -49.31
N PRO A 264 -40.65 57.69 -50.63
CA PRO A 264 -41.71 57.46 -51.63
C PRO A 264 -41.22 56.84 -52.96
N GLN A 265 -42.14 56.41 -53.84
CA GLN A 265 -41.94 56.47 -55.30
C GLN A 265 -43.29 56.71 -56.03
N ALA A 266 -43.25 57.73 -56.90
CA ALA A 266 -44.10 58.07 -58.06
C ALA A 266 -45.60 58.30 -57.87
#